data_AF-A0A1D9NZN3-F1
#
_entry.id   AF-A0A1D9NZN3-F1
#
_cell.length_a   1.000
_cell.length_b   1.000
_cell.length_c   1.000
_cell.angle_alpha   90.00
_cell.angle_beta   90.00
_cell.angle_gamma   90.00
#
_symmetry.space_group_name_H-M   'P 1'
#
loop_
_entity.id
_entity.type
_entity.pdbx_description
1 polymer ?
#
loop_
_entity_poly.entity_id
_entity_poly.type
_entity_poly.pdbx_seq_one_letter_code
_entity_poly.pdbx_strand_id
1 'polypeptide(L)'
;MAAWVICRNKTKWSAAIYFTFIASMIIPFQVVMLPLISTFRRAGDFIGIPMLFSVQGIVFAYLGFGGAMTVFILNGFIKGVPYDLEEAASIDGCAPEQIFFKIIFPLLTPVITTVTILNGMWIWNDYLLPSLMLGRAGDIKTLPIAVQAFVGSFVKQWDLILTAALLAILPMIILFLIAQKQIMEGMIEGAVKG
;
A
#
# COMPACT_ATOMS: atom_id res chain seq x y z
N MET A 1 -3.40 7.96 -10.81
CA MET A 1 -3.83 7.93 -12.23
C MET A 1 -4.62 6.67 -12.59
N ALA A 2 -4.12 5.45 -12.29
CA ALA A 2 -4.83 4.20 -12.61
C ALA A 2 -6.29 4.19 -12.13
N ALA A 3 -6.54 4.52 -10.86
CA ALA A 3 -7.90 4.59 -10.31
C ALA A 3 -8.81 5.60 -11.03
N TRP A 4 -8.26 6.73 -11.50
CA TRP A 4 -8.98 7.76 -12.25
C TRP A 4 -9.38 7.26 -13.63
N VAL A 5 -8.43 6.70 -14.39
CA VAL A 5 -8.71 6.11 -15.70
C VAL A 5 -9.75 5.00 -15.58
N ILE A 6 -9.60 4.11 -14.58
CA ILE A 6 -10.55 3.01 -14.34
C ILE A 6 -11.95 3.56 -14.00
N CYS A 7 -12.03 4.59 -13.17
CA CYS A 7 -13.31 5.18 -12.78
C CYS A 7 -14.02 5.90 -13.93
N ARG A 8 -13.28 6.65 -14.76
CA ARG A 8 -13.87 7.46 -15.83
C ARG A 8 -14.12 6.67 -17.11
N ASN A 9 -13.35 5.63 -17.37
CA ASN A 9 -13.53 4.79 -18.53
C ASN A 9 -14.55 3.67 -18.25
N LYS A 10 -15.73 3.74 -18.88
CA LYS A 10 -16.84 2.76 -18.69
C LYS A 10 -16.77 1.54 -19.62
N THR A 11 -15.60 1.23 -20.17
CA THR A 11 -15.41 0.06 -21.05
C THR A 11 -15.38 -1.26 -20.26
N LYS A 12 -15.69 -2.38 -20.95
CA LYS A 12 -15.59 -3.73 -20.38
C LYS A 12 -14.18 -4.04 -19.84
N TRP A 13 -13.14 -3.52 -20.49
CA TRP A 13 -11.75 -3.67 -20.05
C TRP A 13 -11.48 -2.97 -18.72
N SER A 14 -11.98 -1.75 -18.55
CA SER A 14 -11.85 -1.01 -17.29
C SER A 14 -12.51 -1.76 -16.13
N ALA A 15 -13.72 -2.30 -16.36
CA ALA A 15 -14.40 -3.16 -15.40
C ALA A 15 -13.59 -4.41 -15.08
N ALA A 16 -13.05 -5.11 -16.09
CA ALA A 16 -12.25 -6.32 -15.90
C ALA A 16 -10.97 -6.04 -15.07
N ILE A 17 -10.26 -4.95 -15.36
CA ILE A 17 -9.07 -4.53 -14.60
C ILE A 17 -9.46 -4.19 -13.16
N TYR A 18 -10.54 -3.45 -12.96
CA TYR A 18 -11.05 -3.12 -11.62
C TYR A 18 -11.40 -4.36 -10.80
N PHE A 19 -12.12 -5.31 -11.40
CA PHE A 19 -12.46 -6.57 -10.73
C PHE A 19 -11.23 -7.44 -10.47
N THR A 20 -10.18 -7.35 -11.29
CA THR A 20 -8.91 -8.04 -11.02
C THR A 20 -8.24 -7.48 -9.75
N PHE A 21 -8.23 -6.15 -9.56
CA PHE A 21 -7.76 -5.55 -8.32
C PHE A 21 -8.58 -6.03 -7.11
N ILE A 22 -9.92 -6.00 -7.20
CA ILE A 22 -10.78 -6.45 -6.10
C ILE A 22 -10.55 -7.94 -5.80
N ALA A 23 -10.51 -8.79 -6.82
CA ALA A 23 -10.29 -10.23 -6.65
C ALA A 23 -8.95 -10.52 -5.97
N SER A 24 -7.89 -9.76 -6.31
CA SER A 24 -6.57 -9.93 -5.68
C SER A 24 -6.56 -9.63 -4.18
N MET A 25 -7.45 -8.76 -3.69
CA MET A 25 -7.55 -8.43 -2.27
C MET A 25 -8.15 -9.57 -1.42
N ILE A 26 -8.90 -10.47 -2.05
CA ILE A 26 -9.55 -11.60 -1.36
C ILE A 26 -8.55 -12.74 -1.12
N ILE A 27 -7.49 -12.81 -1.92
CA ILE A 27 -6.52 -13.88 -1.85
C ILE A 27 -5.68 -13.71 -0.58
N PRO A 28 -5.70 -14.66 0.36
CA PRO A 28 -4.88 -14.57 1.56
C PRO A 28 -3.40 -14.65 1.17
N PHE A 29 -2.57 -13.81 1.78
CA PHE A 29 -1.13 -13.76 1.53
C PHE A 29 -0.47 -15.15 1.62
N GLN A 30 -0.97 -16.01 2.51
CA GLN A 30 -0.47 -17.35 2.74
C GLN A 30 -0.53 -18.26 1.52
N VAL A 31 -1.49 -18.04 0.61
CA VAL A 31 -1.60 -18.81 -0.64
C VAL A 31 -0.55 -18.39 -1.65
N VAL A 32 -0.17 -17.10 -1.65
CA VAL A 32 0.74 -16.53 -2.65
C VAL A 32 2.19 -16.44 -2.18
N MET A 33 2.48 -16.72 -0.90
CA MET A 33 3.82 -16.51 -0.33
C MET A 33 4.94 -17.33 -1.01
N LEU A 34 4.69 -18.61 -1.37
CA LEU A 34 5.69 -19.45 -2.03
C LEU A 34 5.86 -19.09 -3.51
N PRO A 35 4.76 -18.91 -4.29
CA PRO A 35 4.85 -18.35 -5.64
C PRO A 35 5.60 -17.02 -5.69
N LEU A 36 5.37 -16.12 -4.73
CA LEU A 36 6.03 -14.83 -4.64
C LEU A 36 7.55 -14.99 -4.57
N ILE A 37 8.07 -15.79 -3.63
CA ILE A 37 9.52 -16.00 -3.47
C ILE A 37 10.14 -16.63 -4.71
N SER A 38 9.49 -17.64 -5.28
CA SER A 38 9.99 -18.27 -6.52
C SER A 38 10.02 -17.29 -7.71
N THR A 39 9.00 -16.43 -7.81
CA THR A 39 8.88 -15.43 -8.89
C THR A 39 9.92 -14.33 -8.73
N PHE A 40 10.10 -13.81 -7.52
CA PHE A 40 11.09 -12.77 -7.24
C PHE A 40 12.51 -13.28 -7.44
N ARG A 41 12.81 -14.53 -7.06
CA ARG A 41 14.11 -15.15 -7.38
C ARG A 41 14.36 -15.19 -8.88
N ARG A 42 13.44 -15.79 -9.65
CA ARG A 42 13.58 -15.92 -11.11
C ARG A 42 13.66 -14.57 -11.81
N ALA A 43 12.84 -13.61 -11.40
CA ALA A 43 12.86 -12.26 -11.94
C ALA A 43 14.18 -11.54 -11.62
N GLY A 44 14.69 -11.71 -10.40
CA GLY A 44 15.99 -11.14 -10.01
C GLY A 44 17.15 -11.75 -10.80
N ASP A 45 17.15 -13.07 -10.98
CA ASP A 45 18.15 -13.78 -11.78
C ASP A 45 18.10 -13.35 -13.27
N PHE A 46 16.91 -13.15 -13.81
CA PHE A 46 16.71 -12.72 -15.20
C PHE A 46 17.13 -11.27 -15.45
N ILE A 47 16.79 -10.35 -14.55
CA ILE A 47 17.07 -8.91 -14.69
C ILE A 47 18.50 -8.58 -14.19
N GLY A 48 19.14 -9.47 -13.42
CA GLY A 48 20.43 -9.23 -12.78
C GLY A 48 20.36 -8.31 -11.57
N ILE A 49 19.16 -8.11 -11.00
CA ILE A 49 18.95 -7.27 -9.81
C ILE A 49 18.45 -8.16 -8.67
N PRO A 50 19.14 -8.22 -7.51
CA PRO A 50 18.70 -9.06 -6.40
C PRO A 50 17.36 -8.57 -5.84
N MET A 51 16.32 -9.36 -6.03
CA MET A 51 14.96 -9.10 -5.53
C MET A 51 14.68 -9.77 -4.18
N LEU A 52 15.49 -10.73 -3.77
CA LEU A 52 15.49 -11.31 -2.43
C LEU A 52 16.65 -10.72 -1.63
N PHE A 53 16.49 -10.68 -0.30
CA PHE A 53 17.47 -10.13 0.63
C PHE A 53 17.84 -8.67 0.33
N SER A 54 16.92 -7.89 -0.27
CA SER A 54 17.15 -6.51 -0.69
C SER A 54 15.99 -5.58 -0.34
N VAL A 55 16.31 -4.30 -0.09
CA VAL A 55 15.30 -3.26 0.16
C VAL A 55 14.45 -3.02 -1.08
N GLN A 56 15.05 -3.05 -2.26
CA GLN A 56 14.37 -2.81 -3.54
C GLN A 56 13.31 -3.88 -3.79
N GLY A 57 13.65 -5.14 -3.53
CA GLY A 57 12.72 -6.26 -3.70
C GLY A 57 11.50 -6.15 -2.80
N ILE A 58 11.70 -5.89 -1.51
CA ILE A 58 10.56 -5.75 -0.59
C ILE A 58 9.71 -4.52 -0.88
N VAL A 59 10.33 -3.39 -1.28
CA VAL A 59 9.59 -2.18 -1.72
C VAL A 59 8.72 -2.51 -2.93
N PHE A 60 9.27 -3.21 -3.92
CA PHE A 60 8.51 -3.63 -5.11
C PHE A 60 7.34 -4.56 -4.76
N ALA A 61 7.54 -5.49 -3.82
CA ALA A 61 6.46 -6.35 -3.33
C ALA A 61 5.33 -5.54 -2.66
N TYR A 62 5.67 -4.57 -1.79
CA TYR A 62 4.66 -3.72 -1.14
C TYR A 62 3.88 -2.84 -2.13
N LEU A 63 4.51 -2.35 -3.19
CA LEU A 63 3.81 -1.62 -4.26
C LEU A 63 2.69 -2.47 -4.90
N GLY A 64 2.95 -3.77 -5.10
CA GLY A 64 1.96 -4.70 -5.63
C GLY A 64 0.80 -4.93 -4.67
N PHE A 65 1.10 -5.34 -3.43
CA PHE A 65 0.08 -5.68 -2.42
C PHE A 65 -0.76 -4.48 -1.97
N GLY A 66 -0.14 -3.32 -1.74
CA GLY A 66 -0.85 -2.10 -1.36
C GLY A 66 -1.60 -1.43 -2.53
N GLY A 67 -1.24 -1.77 -3.77
CA GLY A 67 -1.79 -1.16 -4.98
C GLY A 67 -3.29 -1.41 -5.16
N ALA A 68 -3.75 -2.64 -4.92
CA ALA A 68 -5.15 -3.01 -5.11
C ALA A 68 -6.10 -2.24 -4.17
N MET A 69 -5.78 -2.21 -2.87
CA MET A 69 -6.54 -1.45 -1.88
C MET A 69 -6.53 0.05 -2.19
N THR A 70 -5.38 0.59 -2.62
CA THR A 70 -5.24 1.99 -3.03
C THR A 70 -6.13 2.33 -4.22
N VAL A 71 -6.16 1.48 -5.25
CA VAL A 71 -7.03 1.66 -6.42
C VAL A 71 -8.50 1.60 -6.02
N PHE A 72 -8.88 0.66 -5.17
CA PHE A 72 -10.24 0.51 -4.66
C PHE A 72 -10.72 1.78 -3.93
N ILE A 73 -9.97 2.26 -2.94
CA ILE A 73 -10.33 3.45 -2.15
C ILE A 73 -10.39 4.70 -3.03
N LEU A 74 -9.37 4.93 -3.86
CA LEU A 74 -9.35 6.10 -4.74
C LEU A 74 -10.49 6.06 -5.77
N ASN A 75 -10.83 4.89 -6.33
CA ASN A 75 -11.95 4.75 -7.26
C ASN A 75 -13.27 5.16 -6.59
N GLY A 76 -13.51 4.72 -5.35
CA GLY A 76 -14.69 5.13 -4.57
C GLY A 76 -14.77 6.65 -4.41
N PHE A 77 -13.67 7.30 -4.05
CA PHE A 77 -13.63 8.75 -3.88
C PHE A 77 -13.81 9.52 -5.21
N ILE A 78 -13.16 9.08 -6.29
CA ILE A 78 -13.23 9.72 -7.61
C ILE A 78 -14.66 9.73 -8.15
N LYS A 79 -15.48 8.73 -7.85
CA LYS A 79 -16.92 8.73 -8.20
C LYS A 79 -17.67 9.93 -7.62
N GLY A 80 -17.24 10.44 -6.47
CA GLY A 80 -17.81 11.62 -5.82
C GLY A 80 -17.32 12.95 -6.39
N VAL A 81 -16.34 12.96 -7.29
CA VAL A 81 -15.83 14.17 -7.97
C VAL A 81 -16.71 14.47 -9.19
N PRO A 82 -17.33 15.65 -9.29
CA PRO A 82 -18.16 16.04 -10.43
C PRO A 82 -17.40 15.94 -11.75
N TYR A 83 -18.05 15.37 -12.78
CA TYR A 83 -17.42 15.22 -14.11
C TYR A 83 -17.26 16.56 -14.82
N ASP A 84 -18.15 17.52 -14.54
CA ASP A 84 -18.17 18.87 -15.13
C ASP A 84 -16.85 19.63 -14.92
N LEU A 85 -16.10 19.34 -13.85
CA LEU A 85 -14.77 19.93 -13.61
C LEU A 85 -13.74 19.49 -14.66
N GLU A 86 -13.82 18.23 -15.09
CA GLU A 86 -12.93 17.67 -16.12
C GLU A 86 -13.35 18.17 -17.51
N GLU A 87 -14.66 18.29 -17.75
CA GLU A 87 -15.21 18.80 -19.01
C GLU A 87 -14.85 20.28 -19.21
N ALA A 88 -15.04 21.13 -18.18
CA ALA A 88 -14.65 22.54 -18.22
C ALA A 88 -13.16 22.70 -18.55
N ALA A 89 -12.30 21.91 -17.91
CA ALA A 89 -10.87 21.93 -18.18
C ALA A 89 -10.51 21.48 -19.59
N SER A 90 -11.23 20.49 -20.12
CA SER A 90 -11.07 20.04 -21.50
C SER A 90 -11.51 21.12 -22.50
N ILE A 91 -12.56 21.89 -22.19
CA ILE A 91 -13.02 23.03 -23.00
C ILE A 91 -11.96 24.15 -22.98
N ASP A 92 -11.32 24.38 -21.83
CA ASP A 92 -10.19 25.30 -21.68
C ASP A 92 -8.89 24.81 -22.37
N GLY A 93 -8.94 23.67 -23.07
CA GLY A 93 -7.84 23.12 -23.86
C GLY A 93 -6.80 22.32 -23.05
N CYS A 94 -7.13 21.89 -21.83
CA CYS A 94 -6.23 21.03 -21.06
C CYS A 94 -6.15 19.60 -21.64
N ALA A 95 -4.93 19.09 -21.81
CA ALA A 95 -4.70 17.68 -22.12
C ALA A 95 -5.09 16.76 -20.92
N PRO A 96 -5.40 15.47 -21.14
CA PRO A 96 -5.81 14.56 -20.06
C PRO A 96 -4.83 14.48 -18.88
N GLU A 97 -3.52 14.50 -19.14
CA GLU A 97 -2.50 14.50 -18.10
C GLU A 97 -2.53 15.80 -17.28
N GLN A 98 -2.81 16.93 -17.93
CA GLN A 98 -2.96 18.22 -17.26
C GLN A 98 -4.22 18.23 -16.39
N ILE A 99 -5.33 17.70 -16.88
CA ILE A 99 -6.56 17.53 -16.09
C ILE A 99 -6.27 16.69 -14.85
N PHE A 100 -5.58 15.56 -15.01
CA PHE A 100 -5.22 14.70 -13.89
C PHE A 100 -4.35 15.44 -12.86
N PHE A 101 -3.22 16.03 -13.26
CA PHE A 101 -2.27 16.60 -12.30
C PHE A 101 -2.69 17.96 -11.73
N LYS A 102 -3.43 18.79 -12.48
CA LYS A 102 -3.81 20.14 -12.04
C LYS A 102 -5.15 20.20 -11.32
N ILE A 103 -6.06 19.25 -11.59
CA ILE A 103 -7.43 19.30 -11.07
C ILE A 103 -7.71 18.08 -10.21
N ILE A 104 -7.62 16.88 -10.79
CA ILE A 104 -8.03 15.66 -10.09
C ILE A 104 -7.09 15.33 -8.94
N PHE A 105 -5.78 15.32 -9.16
CA PHE A 105 -4.80 14.93 -8.15
C PHE A 105 -4.86 15.84 -6.90
N PRO A 106 -4.92 17.18 -7.00
CA PRO A 106 -5.13 18.05 -5.85
C PRO A 106 -6.42 17.75 -5.08
N LEU A 107 -7.54 17.51 -5.78
CA LEU A 107 -8.82 17.13 -5.16
C LEU A 107 -8.75 15.78 -4.43
N LEU A 108 -7.88 14.87 -4.88
CA LEU A 108 -7.64 13.59 -4.22
C LEU A 108 -6.66 13.66 -3.04
N THR A 109 -6.05 14.82 -2.75
CA THR A 109 -5.05 14.96 -1.67
C THR A 109 -5.54 14.42 -0.31
N PRO A 110 -6.78 14.69 0.15
CA PRO A 110 -7.26 14.16 1.43
C PRO A 110 -7.26 12.63 1.46
N VAL A 111 -7.86 11.99 0.45
CA VAL A 111 -7.91 10.52 0.36
C VAL A 111 -6.54 9.89 0.12
N ILE A 112 -5.65 10.53 -0.66
CA ILE A 112 -4.26 10.08 -0.84
C ILE A 112 -3.52 10.10 0.49
N THR A 113 -3.74 11.12 1.31
CA THR A 113 -3.15 11.22 2.66
C THR A 113 -3.63 10.07 3.52
N THR A 114 -4.94 9.80 3.57
CA THR A 114 -5.52 8.67 4.30
C THR A 114 -4.93 7.33 3.85
N VAL A 115 -4.90 7.06 2.53
CA VAL A 115 -4.36 5.81 1.98
C VAL A 115 -2.86 5.67 2.27
N THR A 116 -2.11 6.76 2.25
CA THR A 116 -0.67 6.77 2.59
C THR A 116 -0.46 6.39 4.04
N ILE A 117 -1.24 6.96 4.95
CA ILE A 117 -1.20 6.62 6.38
C ILE A 117 -1.55 5.14 6.58
N LEU A 118 -2.67 4.67 6.01
CA LEU A 118 -3.12 3.28 6.16
C LEU A 118 -2.08 2.27 5.65
N ASN A 119 -1.50 2.50 4.47
CA ASN A 119 -0.42 1.66 3.93
C ASN A 119 0.84 1.75 4.80
N GLY A 120 1.23 2.95 5.25
CA GLY A 120 2.39 3.13 6.12
C GLY A 120 2.24 2.37 7.44
N MET A 121 1.05 2.43 8.05
CA MET A 121 0.74 1.67 9.26
C MET A 121 0.82 0.16 9.02
N TRP A 122 0.25 -0.31 7.92
CA TRP A 122 0.30 -1.73 7.57
C TRP A 122 1.75 -2.21 7.35
N ILE A 123 2.52 -1.50 6.51
CA ILE A 123 3.91 -1.84 6.16
C ILE A 123 4.81 -1.83 7.39
N TRP A 124 4.61 -0.87 8.32
CA TRP A 124 5.41 -0.78 9.54
C TRP A 124 5.19 -1.96 10.49
N ASN A 125 3.94 -2.42 10.60
CA ASN A 125 3.57 -3.51 11.50
C ASN A 125 3.77 -4.90 10.88
N ASP A 126 4.00 -4.99 9.57
CA ASP A 126 4.12 -6.27 8.91
C ASP A 126 5.41 -7.02 9.32
N TYR A 127 5.23 -8.30 9.58
CA TYR A 127 6.30 -9.23 9.91
C TYR A 127 6.46 -10.28 8.81
N LEU A 128 5.37 -10.73 8.20
CA LEU A 128 5.37 -11.97 7.44
C LEU A 128 6.08 -11.79 6.09
N LEU A 129 5.73 -10.77 5.31
CA LEU A 129 6.41 -10.50 4.04
C LEU A 129 7.89 -10.16 4.25
N PRO A 130 8.28 -9.27 5.18
CA PRO A 130 9.69 -9.04 5.50
C PRO A 130 10.45 -10.31 5.86
N SER A 131 9.88 -11.17 6.70
CA SER A 131 10.57 -12.39 7.17
C SER A 131 10.91 -13.36 6.04
N LEU A 132 10.12 -13.33 4.96
CA LEU A 132 10.33 -14.15 3.77
C LEU A 132 11.27 -13.47 2.75
N MET A 133 11.13 -12.15 2.56
CA MET A 133 11.87 -11.40 1.55
C MET A 133 13.28 -11.02 1.99
N LEU A 134 13.44 -10.57 3.24
CA LEU A 134 14.71 -10.13 3.81
C LEU A 134 15.42 -11.24 4.59
N GLY A 135 14.68 -12.28 4.98
CA GLY A 135 15.16 -13.32 5.88
C GLY A 135 15.24 -12.85 7.34
N ARG A 136 15.56 -13.78 8.24
CA ARG A 136 15.64 -13.52 9.69
C ARG A 136 17.05 -13.21 10.20
N ALA A 137 18.07 -13.62 9.43
CA ALA A 137 19.47 -13.58 9.84
C ALA A 137 20.34 -12.59 9.04
N GLY A 138 19.79 -11.91 8.03
CA GLY A 138 20.53 -10.92 7.24
C GLY A 138 20.70 -9.58 7.94
N ASP A 139 21.54 -8.70 7.39
CA ASP A 139 21.82 -7.37 7.97
C ASP A 139 20.64 -6.39 7.82
N ILE A 140 19.74 -6.65 6.88
CA ILE A 140 18.56 -5.82 6.61
C ILE A 140 17.37 -6.42 7.34
N LYS A 141 16.87 -5.74 8.38
CA LYS A 141 15.73 -6.19 9.18
C LYS A 141 14.76 -5.05 9.44
N THR A 142 13.46 -5.35 9.36
CA THR A 142 12.43 -4.47 9.93
C THR A 142 12.42 -4.62 11.45
N LEU A 143 11.83 -3.66 12.16
CA LEU A 143 11.70 -3.72 13.62
C LEU A 143 10.97 -4.99 14.08
N PRO A 144 9.85 -5.43 13.48
CA PRO A 144 9.22 -6.70 13.84
C PRO A 144 10.15 -7.92 13.69
N ILE A 145 10.98 -7.98 12.63
CA ILE A 145 11.98 -9.06 12.49
C ILE A 145 13.03 -8.98 13.60
N ALA A 146 13.52 -7.77 13.91
CA ALA A 146 14.54 -7.57 14.92
C ALA A 146 14.03 -7.99 16.31
N VAL A 147 12.79 -7.65 16.68
CA VAL A 147 12.15 -8.10 17.92
C VAL A 147 12.09 -9.63 17.99
N GLN A 148 11.75 -10.28 16.87
CA GLN A 148 11.67 -11.74 16.81
C GLN A 148 13.03 -12.42 17.05
N ALA A 149 14.15 -11.75 16.82
CA ALA A 149 15.48 -12.29 17.08
C ALA A 149 15.74 -12.56 18.59
N PHE A 150 15.01 -11.89 19.48
CA PHE A 150 15.09 -12.12 20.94
C PHE A 150 14.25 -13.32 21.41
N VAL A 151 13.42 -13.87 20.52
CA VAL A 151 12.68 -15.11 20.75
C VAL A 151 13.54 -16.28 20.27
N GLY A 152 14.51 -16.68 21.09
CA GLY A 152 15.38 -17.82 20.81
C GLY A 152 14.64 -19.15 20.85
N SER A 153 15.23 -20.18 20.23
CA SER A 153 14.65 -21.55 20.19
C SER A 153 14.60 -22.23 21.57
N PHE A 154 15.45 -21.82 22.52
CA PHE A 154 15.55 -22.43 23.85
C PHE A 154 15.34 -21.45 25.00
N VAL A 155 15.68 -20.17 24.82
CA VAL A 155 15.53 -19.12 25.84
C VAL A 155 14.91 -17.88 25.20
N LYS A 156 13.90 -17.33 25.86
CA LYS A 156 13.27 -16.05 25.49
C LYS A 156 13.79 -14.95 26.41
N GLN A 157 14.32 -13.89 25.82
CA GLN A 157 14.81 -12.71 26.55
C GLN A 157 13.65 -11.72 26.69
N TRP A 158 12.76 -11.97 27.67
CA TRP A 158 11.51 -11.22 27.84
C TRP A 158 11.72 -9.73 28.09
N ASP A 159 12.78 -9.38 28.82
CA ASP A 159 13.25 -8.03 29.02
C ASP A 159 13.51 -7.34 27.67
N LEU A 160 14.31 -7.95 26.80
CA LEU A 160 14.62 -7.40 25.48
C LEU A 160 13.41 -7.36 24.54
N ILE A 161 12.58 -8.41 24.55
CA ILE A 161 11.36 -8.48 23.72
C ILE A 161 10.41 -7.32 24.07
N LEU A 162 10.13 -7.11 25.36
CA LEU A 162 9.19 -6.08 25.80
C LEU A 162 9.75 -4.68 25.53
N THR A 163 11.03 -4.44 25.79
CA THR A 163 11.67 -3.15 25.49
C THR A 163 11.67 -2.86 23.99
N ALA A 164 12.04 -3.83 23.16
CA ALA A 164 12.08 -3.64 21.71
C ALA A 164 10.66 -3.48 21.11
N ALA A 165 9.67 -4.21 21.62
CA ALA A 165 8.27 -4.05 21.22
C ALA A 165 7.73 -2.65 21.57
N LEU A 166 8.04 -2.13 22.76
CA LEU A 166 7.67 -0.77 23.16
C LEU A 166 8.27 0.27 22.20
N LEU A 167 9.57 0.16 21.90
CA LEU A 167 10.25 1.04 20.95
C LEU A 167 9.68 0.93 19.53
N ALA A 168 9.28 -0.26 19.10
CA ALA A 168 8.69 -0.48 17.78
C ALA A 168 7.29 0.14 17.62
N ILE A 169 6.50 0.22 18.69
CA ILE A 169 5.14 0.76 18.69
C ILE A 169 5.14 2.30 18.83
N LEU A 170 6.12 2.89 19.51
CA LEU A 170 6.17 4.34 19.76
C LEU A 170 6.00 5.21 18.50
N PRO A 171 6.71 4.96 17.38
CA PRO A 171 6.53 5.75 16.15
C PRO A 171 5.11 5.66 15.60
N MET A 172 4.45 4.50 15.76
CA MET A 172 3.08 4.31 15.31
C MET A 172 2.08 5.06 16.17
N ILE A 173 2.30 5.14 17.48
CA ILE A 173 1.47 5.98 18.37
C ILE A 173 1.58 7.44 17.95
N ILE A 174 2.80 7.94 17.74
CA ILE A 174 3.04 9.33 17.32
C ILE A 174 2.36 9.61 15.97
N LEU A 175 2.57 8.73 14.98
CA LEU A 175 1.94 8.85 13.67
C LEU A 175 0.42 8.88 13.79
N PHE A 176 -0.16 7.96 14.56
CA PHE A 176 -1.60 7.88 14.76
C PHE A 176 -2.18 9.15 15.39
N LEU A 177 -1.54 9.69 16.42
CA LEU A 177 -2.00 10.92 17.08
C LEU A 177 -2.03 12.13 16.12
N ILE A 178 -1.09 12.20 15.18
CA ILE A 178 -1.03 13.25 14.16
C ILE A 178 -2.07 12.98 13.05
N ALA A 179 -2.26 11.72 12.68
CA ALA A 179 -3.02 11.29 11.51
C ALA A 179 -4.51 10.97 11.75
N GLN A 180 -4.93 10.80 13.01
CA GLN A 180 -6.27 10.34 13.38
C GLN A 180 -7.40 11.19 12.77
N LYS A 181 -7.21 12.52 12.68
CA LYS A 181 -8.22 13.43 12.12
C LYS A 181 -8.42 13.18 10.63
N GLN A 182 -7.34 13.05 9.88
CA GLN A 182 -7.35 12.80 8.44
C GLN A 182 -7.85 11.39 8.09
N ILE A 183 -7.59 10.41 8.96
CA ILE A 183 -8.16 9.07 8.83
C ILE A 183 -9.69 9.12 8.97
N MET A 184 -10.20 9.81 10.01
CA MET A 184 -11.63 9.93 10.26
C MET A 184 -12.36 10.68 9.14
N GLU A 185 -11.84 11.82 8.70
CA GLU A 185 -12.43 12.61 7.60
C GLU A 185 -12.47 11.82 6.28
N GLY A 186 -11.36 11.15 5.92
CA GLY A 186 -11.27 10.37 4.69
C GLY A 186 -12.17 9.11 4.65
N MET A 187 -12.43 8.47 5.78
CA MET A 187 -13.34 7.32 5.86
C MET A 187 -14.82 7.73 5.76
N ILE A 188 -15.19 8.87 6.34
CA ILE A 188 -16.58 9.35 6.37
C ILE A 188 -17.02 9.82 4.97
N GLU A 189 -16.17 10.55 4.23
CA GLU A 189 -16.52 11.03 2.89
C GLU A 189 -16.71 9.89 1.87
N GLY A 190 -16.01 8.76 2.05
CA GLY A 190 -16.17 7.57 1.21
C GLY A 190 -17.41 6.72 1.51
N ALA A 191 -17.99 6.83 2.71
CA ALA A 191 -19.11 6.01 3.17
C ALA A 191 -20.49 6.70 3.05
N VAL A 192 -20.53 8.04 3.04
CA VAL A 192 -21.79 8.80 3.17
C VAL A 192 -22.44 9.17 1.82
N LYS A 193 -21.77 8.96 0.68
CA LYS A 193 -22.32 9.25 -0.67
C LYS A 193 -22.87 8.00 -1.39
N GLY A 194 -23.39 7.05 -0.64
CA GLY A 194 -24.16 5.89 -1.12
C GLY A 194 -25.66 6.11 -0.99
#